data_AF-A0A1V5H5I3-F1
#
_entry.id   AF-A0A1V5H5I3-F1
#
_cell.length_a   1.000
_cell.length_b   1.000
_cell.length_c   1.000
_cell.angle_alpha   90.00
_cell.angle_beta   90.00
_cell.angle_gamma   90.00
#
_symmetry.space_group_name_H-M   'P 1'
#
loop_
_entity.id
_entity.type
_entity.pdbx_description
1 polymer ?
#
loop_
_entity_poly.entity_id
_entity_poly.type
_entity_poly.pdbx_seq_one_letter_code
_entity_poly.pdbx_strand_id
1 'polypeptide(L)'
;MTAVQATRLFVRLACAAAGLLLVPALAACKPRPAPAAGVRVPQLLKAAFSASELGRMPDPAGMAAADRALYEALREGSLKAALAALEAGASPNLDCGHGCTALMLAAGRGDKPLVAALRRAGAAEPPDAAPYLDVFAFADRAAAPEYQAAIAEAGRLAGQPFAARGERGEFVLELPEAEAQTFVEKHQETLLAMGVFAFIAEMHFAIDGRPDLVACLPTRDKFAVMVYTGVNGVNYDITNHLVLKWMRRLDAQHPYALHGSGADFLSGRFAAAVTNPRVLAEAMYAFCPDMVDQGAGTVEELTADLERRSDFYFWWD
;
A
#
# COMPACT_ATOMS: atom_id res chain seq x y z
N MET A 1 19.36 -13.31 -48.67
CA MET A 1 18.84 -14.37 -47.79
C MET A 1 19.62 -14.28 -46.49
N THR A 2 18.98 -13.78 -45.44
CA THR A 2 19.60 -13.50 -44.13
C THR A 2 18.70 -14.03 -43.01
N ALA A 3 19.35 -14.39 -41.91
CA ALA A 3 18.87 -15.20 -40.79
C ALA A 3 17.81 -14.53 -39.88
N VAL A 4 16.69 -14.08 -40.46
CA VAL A 4 15.55 -13.47 -39.72
C VAL A 4 14.24 -14.25 -39.91
N GLN A 5 14.23 -15.34 -40.68
CA GLN A 5 13.01 -16.11 -40.96
C GLN A 5 12.93 -17.50 -40.32
N ALA A 6 13.86 -17.88 -39.44
CA ALA A 6 13.86 -19.20 -38.81
C ALA A 6 13.27 -19.27 -37.39
N THR A 7 12.85 -18.15 -36.78
CA THR A 7 12.34 -18.13 -35.38
C THR A 7 10.84 -17.81 -35.31
N ARG A 8 10.03 -18.42 -36.18
CA ARG A 8 8.55 -18.34 -36.11
C ARG A 8 7.87 -19.70 -35.99
N LEU A 9 8.61 -20.78 -35.73
CA LEU A 9 8.02 -22.10 -35.72
C LEU A 9 8.68 -23.05 -34.71
N PHE A 10 8.81 -22.67 -33.43
CA PHE A 10 9.13 -23.63 -32.36
C PHE A 10 8.68 -23.21 -30.93
N VAL A 11 7.59 -22.46 -30.79
CA VAL A 11 6.87 -22.33 -29.50
C VAL A 11 5.38 -22.60 -29.71
N ARG A 12 5.09 -23.77 -30.28
CA ARG A 12 3.82 -24.48 -30.13
C ARG A 12 4.20 -25.90 -29.75
N LEU A 13 3.59 -26.41 -28.67
CA LEU A 13 3.90 -27.65 -27.95
C LEU A 13 4.97 -27.54 -26.85
N ALA A 14 4.56 -27.03 -25.69
CA ALA A 14 4.66 -27.74 -24.41
C ALA A 14 4.16 -26.80 -23.29
N CYS A 15 2.88 -26.89 -22.95
CA CYS A 15 2.30 -26.58 -21.63
C CYS A 15 0.77 -26.70 -21.74
N ALA A 16 0.30 -27.92 -21.99
CA ALA A 16 -1.05 -28.31 -21.63
C ALA A 16 -0.92 -29.07 -20.29
N ALA A 17 -1.25 -28.38 -19.19
CA ALA A 17 -1.46 -28.88 -17.81
C ALA A 17 -0.78 -28.01 -16.73
N ALA A 18 -1.11 -26.72 -16.69
CA ALA A 18 -1.15 -25.89 -15.47
C ALA A 18 -1.75 -24.55 -15.90
N GLY A 19 -2.82 -24.10 -15.25
CA GLY A 19 -3.48 -22.83 -15.57
C GLY A 19 -2.62 -21.63 -15.19
N LEU A 20 -1.60 -21.35 -16.01
CA LEU A 20 -0.73 -20.19 -15.86
C LEU A 20 -1.46 -18.93 -16.31
N LEU A 21 -1.60 -17.99 -15.38
CA LEU A 21 -2.07 -16.62 -15.60
C LEU A 21 -1.26 -15.95 -16.71
N LEU A 22 -1.93 -15.59 -17.81
CA LEU A 22 -1.40 -14.61 -18.74
C LEU A 22 -1.60 -13.22 -18.12
N VAL A 23 -0.58 -12.69 -17.46
CA VAL A 23 -0.44 -11.24 -17.32
C VAL A 23 -0.10 -10.72 -18.72
N PRO A 24 -0.84 -9.76 -19.30
CA PRO A 24 -0.47 -9.24 -20.61
C PRO A 24 0.90 -8.57 -20.51
N ALA A 25 1.83 -9.04 -21.34
CA ALA A 25 3.17 -8.50 -21.46
C ALA A 25 3.12 -6.98 -21.72
N LEU A 26 3.84 -6.21 -20.90
CA LEU A 26 4.14 -4.80 -21.11
C LEU A 26 4.67 -4.60 -22.53
N ALA A 27 3.83 -4.07 -23.42
CA ALA A 27 4.23 -3.70 -24.77
C ALA A 27 5.12 -2.44 -24.69
N ALA A 28 6.30 -2.53 -25.31
CA ALA A 28 7.28 -1.47 -25.42
C ALA A 28 6.68 -0.09 -25.75
N CYS A 29 7.11 0.93 -24.99
CA CYS A 29 6.68 2.32 -25.10
C CYS A 29 6.59 2.83 -26.54
N LYS A 30 5.39 3.27 -26.95
CA LYS A 30 5.25 4.25 -28.03
C LYS A 30 5.45 5.66 -27.46
N PRO A 31 6.04 6.61 -28.21
CA PRO A 31 6.17 7.99 -27.75
C PRO A 31 4.80 8.68 -27.59
N ARG A 32 4.70 9.44 -26.50
CA ARG A 32 3.51 9.97 -25.82
C ARG A 32 2.85 11.14 -26.57
N PRO A 33 1.52 11.15 -26.79
CA PRO A 33 0.77 12.41 -26.84
C PRO A 33 0.57 12.92 -25.41
N ALA A 34 0.79 14.22 -25.18
CA ALA A 34 0.60 14.83 -23.86
C ALA A 34 -0.81 14.52 -23.30
N PRO A 35 -0.94 14.22 -21.98
CA PRO A 35 -2.25 13.96 -21.39
C PRO A 35 -3.16 15.16 -21.59
N ALA A 36 -4.34 14.92 -22.15
CA ALA A 36 -5.36 15.93 -22.28
C ALA A 36 -5.78 16.39 -20.89
N ALA A 37 -5.68 17.69 -20.64
CA ALA A 37 -6.14 18.30 -19.40
C ALA A 37 -7.63 17.99 -19.16
N GLY A 38 -8.00 17.48 -17.99
CA GLY A 38 -9.33 17.81 -17.47
C GLY A 38 -10.11 16.83 -16.58
N VAL A 39 -9.57 15.72 -16.10
CA VAL A 39 -10.20 15.02 -14.97
C VAL A 39 -9.33 15.16 -13.73
N ARG A 40 -9.66 16.15 -12.90
CA ARG A 40 -8.98 16.36 -11.62
C ARG A 40 -9.50 15.28 -10.68
N VAL A 41 -8.67 14.30 -10.30
CA VAL A 41 -8.94 13.28 -9.26
C VAL A 41 -9.70 13.81 -8.03
N PRO A 42 -9.50 15.06 -7.57
CA PRO A 42 -10.37 15.69 -6.57
C PRO A 42 -11.88 15.70 -6.85
N GLN A 43 -12.33 15.66 -8.10
CA GLN A 43 -13.75 15.58 -8.48
C GLN A 43 -14.29 14.15 -8.42
N LEU A 44 -13.46 13.17 -8.78
CA LEU A 44 -13.79 11.75 -8.74
C LEU A 44 -13.82 11.20 -7.30
N LEU A 45 -12.90 11.64 -6.44
CA LEU A 45 -12.91 11.32 -5.01
C LEU A 45 -14.12 11.94 -4.29
N LYS A 46 -14.57 13.14 -4.70
CA LYS A 46 -15.79 13.79 -4.18
C LYS A 46 -17.09 13.09 -4.62
N ALA A 47 -17.05 12.30 -5.69
CA ALA A 47 -18.16 11.45 -6.10
C ALA A 47 -18.19 10.11 -5.34
N ALA A 48 -17.01 9.60 -4.94
CA ALA A 48 -16.85 8.33 -4.24
C ALA A 48 -17.00 8.43 -2.70
N PHE A 49 -16.75 9.60 -2.11
CA PHE A 49 -16.84 9.86 -0.67
C PHE A 49 -17.62 11.13 -0.36
N SER A 50 -18.36 11.13 0.75
CA SER A 50 -18.87 12.38 1.34
C SER A 50 -17.74 13.27 1.83
N ALA A 51 -17.99 14.58 1.88
CA ALA A 51 -17.03 15.56 2.42
C ALA A 51 -16.66 15.28 3.90
N SER A 52 -17.55 14.64 4.66
CA SER A 52 -17.26 14.18 6.03
C SER A 52 -16.33 12.97 6.07
N GLU A 53 -16.43 12.04 5.11
CA GLU A 53 -15.57 10.85 5.04
C GLU A 53 -14.15 11.21 4.59
N LEU A 54 -14.01 12.10 3.61
CA LEU A 54 -12.71 12.56 3.13
C LEU A 54 -11.91 13.30 4.19
N GLY A 55 -12.55 13.85 5.23
CA GLY A 55 -11.92 14.82 6.11
C GLY A 55 -11.54 16.09 5.34
N ARG A 56 -10.70 16.93 5.95
CA ARG A 56 -10.22 18.15 5.29
C ARG A 56 -8.73 18.04 5.04
N MET A 57 -8.28 18.57 3.91
CA MET A 57 -6.86 18.90 3.78
C MET A 57 -6.56 20.12 4.64
N PRO A 58 -5.42 20.16 5.33
CA PRO A 58 -5.11 21.28 6.20
C PRO A 58 -4.83 22.53 5.35
N ASP A 59 -5.36 23.68 5.75
CA ASP A 59 -5.05 24.99 5.17
C ASP A 59 -4.12 25.75 6.14
N PRO A 60 -2.80 25.74 5.92
CA PRO A 60 -1.85 26.37 6.84
C PRO A 60 -2.11 27.87 7.03
N ALA A 61 -2.67 28.56 6.03
CA ALA A 61 -2.93 29.99 6.13
C ALA A 61 -4.05 30.32 7.14
N GLY A 62 -4.96 29.37 7.38
CA GLY A 62 -6.06 29.50 8.34
C GLY A 62 -5.75 28.97 9.74
N MET A 63 -4.57 28.39 9.98
CA MET A 63 -4.21 27.79 11.26
C MET A 63 -3.73 28.83 12.28
N ALA A 64 -3.94 28.53 13.57
CA ALA A 64 -3.23 29.23 14.64
C ALA A 64 -1.71 29.05 14.48
N ALA A 65 -0.92 30.02 14.93
CA ALA A 65 0.53 30.02 14.72
C ALA A 65 1.21 28.75 15.27
N ALA A 66 0.80 28.26 16.44
CA ALA A 66 1.34 27.04 17.04
C ALA A 66 0.93 25.79 16.24
N ASP A 67 -0.32 25.68 15.79
CA ASP A 67 -0.80 24.56 14.96
C ASP A 67 -0.07 24.49 13.62
N ARG A 68 0.12 25.66 12.98
CA ARG A 68 0.91 25.75 11.75
C ARG A 68 2.36 25.31 11.96
N ALA A 69 2.97 25.75 13.05
CA ALA A 69 4.33 25.34 13.39
C ALA A 69 4.43 23.82 13.63
N LEU A 70 3.44 23.22 14.30
CA LEU A 70 3.38 21.77 14.48
C LEU A 70 3.19 21.05 13.13
N TYR A 71 2.27 21.53 12.29
CA TYR A 71 2.04 20.98 10.94
C TYR A 71 3.30 21.00 10.08
N GLU A 72 4.00 22.14 10.03
CA GLU A 72 5.27 22.30 9.29
C GLU A 72 6.35 21.35 9.86
N ALA A 73 6.51 21.30 11.19
CA ALA A 73 7.46 20.41 11.85
C ALA A 73 7.21 18.92 11.54
N LEU A 74 5.94 18.49 11.51
CA LEU A 74 5.57 17.13 11.15
C LEU A 74 5.88 16.82 9.68
N ARG A 75 5.70 17.77 8.76
CA ARG A 75 6.07 17.58 7.34
C ARG A 75 7.57 17.45 7.17
N GLU A 76 8.35 18.22 7.92
CA GLU A 76 9.82 18.22 7.88
C GLU A 76 10.44 17.06 8.68
N GLY A 77 9.69 16.40 9.55
CA GLY A 77 10.22 15.38 10.47
C GLY A 77 11.07 15.98 11.60
N SER A 78 10.86 17.25 11.94
CA SER A 78 11.64 17.96 12.96
C SER A 78 11.06 17.75 14.35
N LEU A 79 11.57 16.75 15.09
CA LEU A 79 11.17 16.49 16.47
C LEU A 79 11.30 17.75 17.35
N LYS A 80 12.41 18.48 17.23
CA LYS A 80 12.67 19.69 18.01
C LYS A 80 11.60 20.76 17.78
N ALA A 81 11.24 21.01 16.51
CA ALA A 81 10.22 22.01 16.18
C ALA A 81 8.83 21.55 16.60
N ALA A 82 8.51 20.25 16.48
CA ALA A 82 7.24 19.69 16.90
C ALA A 82 7.05 19.83 18.42
N LEU A 83 8.09 19.54 19.22
CA LEU A 83 8.05 19.73 20.68
C LEU A 83 7.86 21.20 21.05
N ALA A 84 8.58 22.12 20.41
CA ALA A 84 8.43 23.56 20.65
C ALA A 84 7.03 24.07 20.29
N ALA A 85 6.42 23.55 19.22
CA ALA A 85 5.06 23.90 18.83
C ALA A 85 4.02 23.40 19.86
N LEU A 86 4.19 22.18 20.39
CA LEU A 86 3.33 21.65 21.46
C LEU A 86 3.47 22.47 22.75
N GLU A 87 4.69 22.88 23.12
CA GLU A 87 4.92 23.80 24.25
C GLU A 87 4.28 25.18 24.05
N ALA A 88 4.23 25.65 22.79
CA ALA A 88 3.53 26.87 22.40
C ALA A 88 2.00 26.73 22.34
N GLY A 89 1.44 25.57 22.71
CA GLY A 89 0.00 25.33 22.77
C GLY A 89 -0.63 24.83 21.48
N ALA A 90 0.16 24.24 20.57
CA ALA A 90 -0.39 23.55 19.41
C ALA A 90 -1.34 22.42 19.85
N SER A 91 -2.42 22.23 19.09
CA SER A 91 -3.39 21.17 19.33
C SER A 91 -2.72 19.81 19.18
N PRO A 92 -2.74 18.94 20.22
CA PRO A 92 -2.22 17.57 20.10
C PRO A 92 -3.08 16.69 19.18
N ASN A 93 -4.30 17.17 18.84
CA ASN A 93 -5.26 16.52 17.96
C ASN A 93 -5.32 17.18 16.58
N LEU A 94 -4.25 17.87 16.17
CA LEU A 94 -4.11 18.48 14.85
C LEU A 94 -4.41 17.46 13.74
N ASP A 95 -5.40 17.77 12.88
CA ASP A 95 -5.67 17.03 11.64
C ASP A 95 -4.60 17.42 10.61
N CYS A 96 -3.74 16.46 10.31
CA CYS A 96 -2.65 16.57 9.36
C CYS A 96 -3.08 16.20 7.93
N GLY A 97 -4.35 15.92 7.72
CA GLY A 97 -4.96 15.66 6.42
C GLY A 97 -5.82 14.42 6.46
N HIS A 98 -7.03 14.57 5.93
CA HIS A 98 -8.01 13.49 5.82
C HIS A 98 -8.36 12.81 7.14
N GLY A 99 -8.18 13.46 8.30
CA GLY A 99 -8.40 12.87 9.62
C GLY A 99 -7.18 12.16 10.21
N CYS A 100 -6.03 12.16 9.54
CA CYS A 100 -4.77 11.66 10.10
C CYS A 100 -4.29 12.63 11.19
N THR A 101 -4.15 12.19 12.43
CA THR A 101 -3.69 13.05 13.52
C THR A 101 -2.16 13.12 13.61
N ALA A 102 -1.65 14.14 14.31
CA ALA A 102 -0.22 14.22 14.64
C ALA A 102 0.30 12.93 15.31
N LEU A 103 -0.50 12.31 16.18
CA LEU A 103 -0.15 11.05 16.85
C LEU A 103 -0.03 9.88 15.87
N MET A 104 -0.95 9.79 14.91
CA MET A 104 -0.92 8.75 13.88
C MET A 104 0.34 8.87 13.03
N LEU A 105 0.69 10.08 12.57
CA LEU A 105 1.94 10.31 11.83
C LEU A 105 3.18 9.94 12.65
N ALA A 106 3.25 10.36 13.92
CA ALA A 106 4.38 10.06 14.79
C ALA A 106 4.52 8.54 15.03
N ALA A 107 3.40 7.86 15.28
CA ALA A 107 3.34 6.42 15.51
C ALA A 107 3.75 5.61 14.27
N GLY A 108 3.22 5.95 13.09
CA GLY A 108 3.59 5.29 11.82
C GLY A 108 5.07 5.47 11.44
N ARG A 109 5.70 6.56 11.90
CA ARG A 109 7.15 6.78 11.73
C ARG A 109 8.01 6.09 12.79
N GLY A 110 7.42 5.63 13.89
CA GLY A 110 8.16 5.08 15.03
C GLY A 110 8.81 6.15 15.92
N ASP A 111 8.37 7.40 15.87
CA ASP A 111 8.95 8.51 16.66
C ASP A 111 8.51 8.42 18.13
N LYS A 112 9.22 7.59 18.91
CA LYS A 112 8.93 7.33 20.33
C LYS A 112 8.89 8.63 21.16
N PRO A 113 9.85 9.57 21.05
CA PRO A 113 9.77 10.85 21.77
C PRO A 113 8.53 11.68 21.43
N LEU A 114 8.18 11.82 20.15
CA LEU A 114 7.03 12.63 19.74
C LEU A 114 5.70 11.99 20.15
N VAL A 115 5.56 10.67 20.01
CA VAL A 115 4.39 9.91 20.50
C VAL A 115 4.18 10.16 22.00
N ALA A 116 5.25 10.08 22.81
CA ALA A 116 5.17 10.36 24.23
C ALA A 116 4.76 11.81 24.54
N ALA A 117 5.29 12.78 23.79
CA ALA A 117 4.94 14.19 23.94
C ALA A 117 3.46 14.46 23.60
N LEU A 118 2.98 13.93 22.48
CA LEU A 118 1.59 14.08 22.04
C LEU A 118 0.60 13.45 23.04
N ARG A 119 0.90 12.25 23.56
CA ARG A 119 0.09 11.61 24.61
C ARG A 119 0.06 12.44 25.90
N ARG A 120 1.19 13.00 26.33
CA ARG A 120 1.23 13.91 27.50
C ARG A 120 0.44 15.19 27.29
N ALA A 121 0.41 15.69 26.05
CA ALA A 121 -0.39 16.85 25.67
C ALA A 121 -1.90 16.53 25.54
N GLY A 122 -2.31 15.26 25.60
CA GLY A 122 -3.72 14.85 25.52
C GLY A 122 -4.18 14.49 24.11
N ALA A 123 -3.29 14.01 23.24
CA ALA A 123 -3.66 13.46 21.94
C ALA A 123 -4.61 12.26 22.11
N ALA A 124 -5.69 12.25 21.35
CA ALA A 124 -6.66 11.19 21.28
C ALA A 124 -6.19 10.05 20.35
N GLU A 125 -6.63 8.83 20.65
CA GLU A 125 -6.40 7.64 19.84
C GLU A 125 -7.75 7.17 19.26
N PRO A 126 -8.23 7.80 18.16
CA PRO A 126 -9.46 7.35 17.51
C PRO A 126 -9.30 5.93 16.95
N PRO A 127 -10.39 5.21 16.62
CA PRO A 127 -10.30 3.86 16.05
C PRO A 127 -9.37 3.73 14.85
N ASP A 128 -9.33 4.74 13.98
CA ASP A 128 -8.45 4.78 12.80
C ASP A 128 -6.95 4.89 13.14
N ALA A 129 -6.59 5.19 14.40
CA ALA A 129 -5.21 5.20 14.86
C ALA A 129 -4.64 3.79 15.10
N ALA A 130 -5.49 2.76 15.21
CA ALA A 130 -5.06 1.40 15.56
C ALA A 130 -3.92 0.85 14.66
N PRO A 131 -3.94 0.97 13.31
CA PRO A 131 -2.82 0.50 12.49
C PRO A 131 -1.52 1.25 12.72
N TYR A 132 -1.60 2.54 13.05
CA TYR A 132 -0.41 3.37 13.31
C TYR A 132 0.23 2.99 14.64
N LEU A 133 -0.59 2.74 15.66
CA LEU A 133 -0.13 2.24 16.95
C LEU A 133 0.39 0.80 16.86
N ASP A 134 -0.18 0.00 15.96
CA ASP A 134 0.30 -1.34 15.65
C ASP A 134 1.71 -1.29 15.03
N VAL A 135 1.94 -0.40 14.04
CA VAL A 135 3.28 -0.11 13.49
C VAL A 135 4.25 0.37 14.57
N PHE A 136 3.82 1.25 15.46
CA PHE A 136 4.63 1.75 16.56
C PHE A 136 5.15 0.62 17.48
N ALA A 137 4.41 -0.48 17.58
CA ALA A 137 4.78 -1.67 18.35
C ALA A 137 5.61 -2.71 17.59
N PHE A 138 5.93 -2.49 16.30
CA PHE A 138 6.61 -3.51 15.48
C PHE A 138 7.97 -3.90 16.04
N ALA A 139 8.83 -2.94 16.37
CA ALA A 139 10.18 -3.23 16.87
C ALA A 139 10.14 -4.09 18.15
N ASP A 140 9.22 -3.79 19.07
CA ASP A 140 9.07 -4.51 20.32
C ASP A 140 8.53 -5.93 20.08
N ARG A 141 7.55 -6.09 19.16
CA ARG A 141 7.05 -7.42 18.75
C ARG A 141 8.08 -8.24 17.99
N ALA A 142 8.89 -7.60 17.17
CA ALA A 142 9.92 -8.28 16.39
C ALA A 142 11.02 -8.87 17.29
N ALA A 143 11.28 -8.28 18.46
CA ALA A 143 12.21 -8.81 19.44
C ALA A 143 11.68 -10.08 20.17
N ALA A 144 10.38 -10.39 20.07
CA ALA A 144 9.79 -11.53 20.74
C ALA A 144 10.30 -12.86 20.14
N PRO A 145 10.68 -13.85 20.97
CA PRO A 145 11.12 -15.17 20.48
C PRO A 145 10.12 -15.86 19.56
N GLU A 146 8.82 -15.66 19.81
CA GLU A 146 7.73 -16.22 19.02
C GLU A 146 7.74 -15.68 17.59
N TYR A 147 8.00 -14.38 17.41
CA TYR A 147 8.12 -13.78 16.09
C TYR A 147 9.39 -14.25 15.37
N GLN A 148 10.51 -14.35 16.07
CA GLN A 148 11.76 -14.88 15.50
C GLN A 148 11.60 -16.34 15.03
N ALA A 149 10.86 -17.17 15.79
CA ALA A 149 10.51 -18.52 15.37
C ALA A 149 9.58 -18.53 14.14
N ALA A 150 8.62 -17.60 14.07
CA ALA A 150 7.74 -17.46 12.91
C ALA A 150 8.48 -17.02 11.64
N ILE A 151 9.48 -16.14 11.76
CA ILE A 151 10.36 -15.77 10.64
C ILE A 151 11.24 -16.94 10.19
N ALA A 152 11.76 -17.75 11.13
CA ALA A 152 12.49 -18.96 10.78
C ALA A 152 11.60 -19.96 10.02
N GLU A 153 10.34 -20.08 10.41
CA GLU A 153 9.35 -20.89 9.69
C GLU A 153 9.04 -20.32 8.30
N ALA A 154 8.90 -18.99 8.16
CA ALA A 154 8.76 -18.34 6.85
C ALA A 154 9.95 -18.68 5.94
N GLY A 155 11.17 -18.65 6.47
CA GLY A 155 12.37 -19.04 5.73
C GLY A 155 12.38 -20.53 5.34
N ARG A 156 11.88 -21.42 6.21
CA ARG A 156 11.72 -22.84 5.89
C ARG A 156 10.71 -23.06 4.76
N LEU A 157 9.60 -22.32 4.76
CA LEU A 157 8.58 -22.37 3.70
C LEU A 157 9.12 -21.81 2.37
N ALA A 158 9.96 -20.77 2.41
CA ALA A 158 10.62 -20.20 1.24
C ALA A 158 11.82 -21.01 0.73
N GLY A 159 12.35 -21.94 1.54
CA GLY A 159 13.58 -22.69 1.24
C GLY A 159 14.87 -21.91 1.48
N GLN A 160 14.79 -20.67 1.99
CA GLN A 160 15.93 -19.80 2.28
C GLN A 160 15.55 -18.77 3.36
N PRO A 161 16.50 -18.33 4.21
CA PRO A 161 16.21 -17.46 5.35
C PRO A 161 15.89 -16.02 4.92
N PHE A 162 14.96 -15.39 5.64
CA PHE A 162 14.76 -13.95 5.54
C PHE A 162 15.84 -13.19 6.32
N ALA A 163 16.21 -12.00 5.85
CA ALA A 163 17.16 -11.10 6.51
C ALA A 163 16.43 -9.92 7.16
N ALA A 164 16.85 -9.50 8.36
CA ALA A 164 16.33 -8.28 8.98
C ALA A 164 16.70 -7.05 8.11
N ARG A 165 15.75 -6.14 7.92
CA ARG A 165 15.98 -4.85 7.25
C ARG A 165 15.57 -3.71 8.20
N GLY A 166 16.37 -2.66 8.27
CA GLY A 166 16.12 -1.53 9.16
C GLY A 166 16.01 -1.90 10.65
N GLU A 167 15.35 -1.02 11.42
CA GLU A 167 15.21 -1.15 12.89
C GLU A 167 13.76 -1.34 13.35
N ARG A 168 12.81 -1.40 12.40
CA ARG A 168 11.37 -1.41 12.69
C ARG A 168 10.76 -2.81 12.66
N GLY A 169 11.57 -3.87 12.64
CA GLY A 169 11.10 -5.25 12.77
C GLY A 169 10.72 -5.95 11.46
N GLU A 170 11.03 -5.37 10.31
CA GLU A 170 10.83 -6.01 9.00
C GLU A 170 11.92 -7.04 8.69
N PHE A 171 11.50 -8.13 8.05
CA PHE A 171 12.38 -9.16 7.50
C PHE A 171 12.08 -9.32 6.02
N VAL A 172 13.10 -9.41 5.18
CA VAL A 172 12.94 -9.42 3.71
C VAL A 172 13.65 -10.59 3.05
N LEU A 173 13.17 -10.96 1.88
CA LEU A 173 13.72 -11.99 1.02
C LEU A 173 13.49 -11.65 -0.44
N GLU A 174 14.54 -11.73 -1.26
CA GLU A 174 14.43 -11.63 -2.71
C GLU A 174 14.05 -12.99 -3.30
N LEU A 175 13.03 -12.99 -4.17
CA LEU A 175 12.55 -14.18 -4.88
C LEU A 175 12.25 -13.83 -6.33
N PRO A 176 12.48 -14.73 -7.30
CA PRO A 176 11.93 -14.57 -8.65
C PRO A 176 10.43 -14.28 -8.60
N GLU A 177 9.91 -13.43 -9.50
CA GLU A 177 8.52 -12.92 -9.48
C GLU A 177 7.47 -14.04 -9.24
N ALA A 178 7.53 -15.12 -10.01
CA ALA A 178 6.58 -16.23 -9.89
C ALA A 178 6.68 -16.96 -8.54
N GLU A 179 7.89 -17.05 -7.97
CA GLU A 179 8.12 -17.65 -6.65
C GLU A 179 7.64 -16.73 -5.53
N ALA A 180 7.85 -15.42 -5.65
CA ALA A 180 7.35 -14.41 -4.71
C ALA A 180 5.82 -14.44 -4.62
N GLN A 181 5.15 -14.43 -5.78
CA GLN A 181 3.69 -14.53 -5.88
C GLN A 181 3.19 -15.84 -5.26
N THR A 182 3.78 -16.97 -5.66
CA THR A 182 3.40 -18.29 -5.13
C THR A 182 3.61 -18.37 -3.61
N PHE A 183 4.71 -17.83 -3.10
CA PHE A 183 5.02 -17.83 -1.68
C PHE A 183 3.96 -17.09 -0.88
N VAL A 184 3.63 -15.86 -1.27
CA VAL A 184 2.61 -15.05 -0.57
C VAL A 184 1.25 -15.73 -0.64
N GLU A 185 0.79 -16.13 -1.83
CA GLU A 185 -0.53 -16.75 -1.99
C GLU A 185 -0.69 -18.05 -1.19
N LYS A 186 0.37 -18.87 -1.13
CA LYS A 186 0.31 -20.19 -0.48
C LYS A 186 0.51 -20.13 1.04
N HIS A 187 1.30 -19.18 1.52
CA HIS A 187 1.80 -19.21 2.89
C HIS A 187 1.31 -18.06 3.78
N GLN A 188 0.74 -16.99 3.22
CA GLN A 188 0.30 -15.84 4.01
C GLN A 188 -0.70 -16.22 5.10
N GLU A 189 -1.70 -17.08 4.84
CA GLU A 189 -2.66 -17.48 5.88
C GLU A 189 -1.99 -18.21 7.06
N THR A 190 -1.03 -19.09 6.76
CA THR A 190 -0.24 -19.79 7.79
C THR A 190 0.60 -18.82 8.60
N LEU A 191 1.27 -17.88 7.92
CA LEU A 191 2.13 -16.89 8.58
C LEU A 191 1.30 -15.88 9.40
N LEU A 192 0.12 -15.50 8.91
CA LEU A 192 -0.83 -14.67 9.66
C LEU A 192 -1.22 -15.35 10.96
N ALA A 193 -1.48 -16.67 10.95
CA ALA A 193 -1.77 -17.43 12.16
C ALA A 193 -0.65 -17.34 13.20
N MET A 194 0.60 -17.16 12.76
CA MET A 194 1.80 -16.98 13.59
C MET A 194 2.11 -15.52 13.95
N GLY A 195 1.28 -14.56 13.53
CA GLY A 195 1.50 -13.13 13.80
C GLY A 195 2.43 -12.44 12.81
N VAL A 196 2.63 -13.03 11.61
CA VAL A 196 3.47 -12.49 10.54
C VAL A 196 2.63 -12.13 9.33
N PHE A 197 2.77 -10.92 8.82
CA PHE A 197 2.18 -10.51 7.55
C PHE A 197 3.24 -10.60 6.45
N ALA A 198 3.14 -11.61 5.58
CA ALA A 198 4.01 -11.76 4.42
C ALA A 198 3.36 -11.14 3.17
N PHE A 199 4.08 -10.29 2.43
CA PHE A 199 3.58 -9.60 1.24
C PHE A 199 4.73 -9.22 0.29
N ILE A 200 4.42 -8.89 -0.96
CA ILE A 200 5.39 -8.34 -1.92
C ILE A 200 5.54 -6.84 -1.68
N ALA A 201 6.73 -6.40 -1.27
CA ALA A 201 7.05 -5.02 -0.94
C ALA A 201 7.62 -4.23 -2.12
N GLU A 202 8.34 -4.90 -3.03
CA GLU A 202 8.90 -4.30 -4.25
C GLU A 202 8.63 -5.26 -5.42
N MET A 203 8.04 -4.74 -6.50
CA MET A 203 7.78 -5.48 -7.74
C MET A 203 8.71 -4.97 -8.84
N HIS A 204 9.44 -5.87 -9.47
CA HIS A 204 10.40 -5.55 -10.53
C HIS A 204 9.99 -6.13 -11.90
N PHE A 205 8.90 -6.90 -11.96
CA PHE A 205 8.33 -7.46 -13.20
C PHE A 205 9.34 -8.26 -14.04
N ALA A 206 10.29 -8.90 -13.35
CA ALA A 206 11.44 -9.58 -13.94
C ALA A 206 12.25 -8.73 -14.95
N ILE A 207 12.14 -7.39 -14.90
CA ILE A 207 12.92 -6.49 -15.75
C ILE A 207 14.39 -6.70 -15.44
N ASP A 208 15.17 -7.02 -16.48
CA ASP A 208 16.58 -7.40 -16.39
C ASP A 208 16.87 -8.58 -15.45
N GLY A 209 15.87 -9.46 -15.23
CA GLY A 209 15.99 -10.61 -14.33
C GLY A 209 16.03 -10.23 -12.85
N ARG A 210 15.63 -9.00 -12.49
CA ARG A 210 15.57 -8.56 -11.10
C ARG A 210 14.50 -9.34 -10.33
N PRO A 211 14.83 -9.89 -9.14
CA PRO A 211 13.86 -10.57 -8.28
C PRO A 211 12.93 -9.56 -7.62
N ASP A 212 11.72 -9.97 -7.25
CA ASP A 212 10.84 -9.21 -6.38
C ASP A 212 11.29 -9.30 -4.92
N LEU A 213 10.90 -8.33 -4.10
CA LEU A 213 11.17 -8.33 -2.67
C LEU A 213 9.93 -8.74 -1.88
N VAL A 214 9.99 -9.86 -1.19
CA VAL A 214 8.99 -10.28 -0.20
C VAL A 214 9.39 -9.76 1.17
N ALA A 215 8.45 -9.15 1.89
CA ALA A 215 8.64 -8.69 3.26
C ALA A 215 7.70 -9.42 4.22
N CYS A 216 8.19 -9.62 5.45
CA CYS A 216 7.46 -10.12 6.61
C CYS A 216 7.45 -9.05 7.70
N LEU A 217 6.25 -8.67 8.17
CA LEU A 217 6.05 -7.70 9.25
C LEU A 217 5.41 -8.35 10.48
N PRO A 218 5.71 -7.84 11.70
CA PRO A 218 5.19 -8.38 12.96
C PRO A 218 3.76 -7.93 13.22
N THR A 219 2.84 -8.22 12.31
CA THR A 219 1.44 -7.86 12.40
C THR A 219 0.55 -8.90 11.72
N ARG A 220 -0.76 -8.78 11.98
CA ARG A 220 -1.83 -9.46 11.23
C ARG A 220 -2.72 -8.47 10.50
N ASP A 221 -2.51 -7.18 10.69
CA ASP A 221 -3.34 -6.10 10.16
C ASP A 221 -2.78 -5.60 8.83
N LYS A 222 -3.50 -5.86 7.73
CA LYS A 222 -3.14 -5.36 6.41
C LYS A 222 -3.12 -3.82 6.33
N PHE A 223 -3.88 -3.13 7.17
CA PHE A 223 -3.84 -1.67 7.23
C PHE A 223 -2.56 -1.19 7.92
N ALA A 224 -2.00 -1.95 8.87
CA ALA A 224 -0.70 -1.64 9.45
C ALA A 224 0.43 -1.82 8.42
N VAL A 225 0.30 -2.79 7.51
CA VAL A 225 1.19 -2.92 6.34
C VAL A 225 1.13 -1.65 5.48
N MET A 226 -0.07 -1.15 5.16
CA MET A 226 -0.22 0.09 4.36
C MET A 226 0.33 1.33 5.06
N VAL A 227 0.21 1.45 6.40
CA VAL A 227 0.88 2.52 7.16
C VAL A 227 2.40 2.38 7.03
N TYR A 228 2.91 1.15 7.20
CA TYR A 228 4.33 0.87 7.22
C TYR A 228 5.02 1.20 5.89
N THR A 229 4.42 0.76 4.78
CA THR A 229 4.92 0.99 3.42
C THR A 229 4.75 2.44 2.98
N GLY A 230 3.83 3.17 3.61
CA GLY A 230 3.56 4.57 3.29
C GLY A 230 2.93 4.74 1.91
N VAL A 231 2.25 3.69 1.40
CA VAL A 231 1.61 3.69 0.08
C VAL A 231 0.79 4.97 -0.14
N ASN A 232 0.97 5.63 -1.28
CA ASN A 232 0.27 6.86 -1.60
C ASN A 232 0.14 7.04 -3.13
N GLY A 233 -0.67 8.01 -3.54
CA GLY A 233 -0.78 8.45 -4.92
C GLY A 233 -0.46 9.94 -4.99
N VAL A 234 0.79 10.30 -4.68
CA VAL A 234 1.20 11.71 -4.51
C VAL A 234 0.91 12.58 -5.72
N ASN A 235 0.99 12.04 -6.93
CA ASN A 235 0.68 12.76 -8.17
C ASN A 235 -0.80 13.15 -8.32
N TYR A 236 -1.66 12.59 -7.47
CA TYR A 236 -3.10 12.81 -7.43
C TYR A 236 -3.57 13.42 -6.11
N ASP A 237 -2.65 13.95 -5.28
CA ASP A 237 -2.92 14.44 -3.93
C ASP A 237 -3.53 13.38 -2.99
N ILE A 238 -3.29 12.09 -3.28
CA ILE A 238 -3.78 10.98 -2.46
C ILE A 238 -2.75 10.68 -1.38
N THR A 239 -3.06 11.07 -0.14
CA THR A 239 -2.24 10.75 1.03
C THR A 239 -2.36 9.27 1.41
N ASN A 240 -1.36 8.75 2.15
CA ASN A 240 -1.41 7.39 2.70
C ASN A 240 -2.67 7.15 3.55
N HIS A 241 -3.06 8.11 4.39
CA HIS A 241 -4.26 7.95 5.21
C HIS A 241 -5.55 7.88 4.36
N LEU A 242 -5.60 8.59 3.23
CA LEU A 242 -6.71 8.47 2.30
C LEU A 242 -6.74 7.10 1.61
N VAL A 243 -5.58 6.52 1.29
CA VAL A 243 -5.50 5.14 0.80
C VAL A 243 -6.09 4.17 1.82
N LEU A 244 -5.70 4.28 3.10
CA LEU A 244 -6.27 3.43 4.16
C LEU A 244 -7.80 3.55 4.24
N LYS A 245 -8.34 4.77 4.18
CA LYS A 245 -9.81 4.99 4.21
C LYS A 245 -10.51 4.32 3.03
N TRP A 246 -9.97 4.48 1.83
CA TRP A 246 -10.53 3.85 0.63
C TRP A 246 -10.45 2.32 0.73
N MET A 247 -9.29 1.79 1.11
CA MET A 247 -9.07 0.35 1.24
C MET A 247 -9.90 -0.29 2.36
N ARG A 248 -10.24 0.44 3.44
CA ARG A 248 -11.19 -0.01 4.47
C ARG A 248 -12.62 -0.10 3.95
N ARG A 249 -13.05 0.90 3.18
CA ARG A 249 -14.37 0.90 2.54
C ARG A 249 -14.48 -0.24 1.53
N LEU A 250 -13.44 -0.43 0.71
CA LEU A 250 -13.36 -1.56 -0.20
C LEU A 250 -13.49 -2.88 0.57
N ASP A 251 -12.74 -3.06 1.66
CA ASP A 251 -12.76 -4.31 2.43
C ASP A 251 -14.13 -4.60 3.06
N ALA A 252 -14.84 -3.56 3.50
CA ALA A 252 -16.19 -3.69 4.05
C ALA A 252 -17.22 -4.11 3.00
N GLN A 253 -17.02 -3.75 1.73
CA GLN A 253 -17.92 -4.06 0.62
C GLN A 253 -17.54 -5.36 -0.10
N HIS A 254 -16.23 -5.58 -0.24
CA HIS A 254 -15.59 -6.66 -0.96
C HIS A 254 -14.35 -7.11 -0.17
N PRO A 255 -14.50 -8.00 0.83
CA PRO A 255 -13.38 -8.47 1.62
C PRO A 255 -12.25 -9.00 0.73
N TYR A 256 -11.00 -8.67 1.06
CA TYR A 256 -9.84 -9.08 0.25
C TYR A 256 -8.62 -9.48 1.08
N ALA A 257 -7.78 -10.34 0.50
CA ALA A 257 -6.41 -10.57 0.93
C ALA A 257 -5.47 -9.57 0.24
N LEU A 258 -4.61 -8.90 1.02
CA LEU A 258 -3.58 -8.00 0.50
C LEU A 258 -2.34 -8.84 0.17
N HIS A 259 -1.90 -8.87 -1.08
CA HIS A 259 -0.73 -9.65 -1.51
C HIS A 259 0.51 -8.78 -1.71
N GLY A 260 0.34 -7.49 -2.04
CA GLY A 260 1.46 -6.58 -2.25
C GLY A 260 1.13 -5.15 -1.84
N SER A 261 2.15 -4.45 -1.35
CA SER A 261 2.08 -3.03 -1.01
C SER A 261 3.47 -2.41 -1.10
N GLY A 262 3.62 -1.40 -1.96
CA GLY A 262 4.82 -0.58 -2.05
C GLY A 262 4.51 0.89 -1.78
N ALA A 263 5.45 1.77 -2.15
CA ALA A 263 5.27 3.22 -1.99
C ALA A 263 4.13 3.78 -2.87
N ASP A 264 3.90 3.14 -4.01
CA ASP A 264 3.05 3.61 -5.10
C ASP A 264 2.16 2.50 -5.69
N PHE A 265 2.06 1.34 -5.04
CA PHE A 265 1.21 0.24 -5.51
C PHE A 265 0.54 -0.55 -4.39
N LEU A 266 -0.59 -1.18 -4.72
CA LEU A 266 -1.26 -2.21 -3.93
C LEU A 266 -1.71 -3.35 -4.84
N SER A 267 -1.59 -4.59 -4.36
CA SER A 267 -2.15 -5.75 -5.05
C SER A 267 -2.83 -6.69 -4.06
N GLY A 268 -3.82 -7.42 -4.55
CA GLY A 268 -4.55 -8.36 -3.71
C GLY A 268 -5.60 -9.14 -4.46
N ARG A 269 -6.34 -9.96 -3.70
CA ARG A 269 -7.39 -10.84 -4.21
C ARG A 269 -8.65 -10.70 -3.36
N PHE A 270 -9.79 -10.43 -4.00
CA PHE A 270 -11.10 -10.48 -3.37
C PHE A 270 -11.43 -11.90 -2.91
N ALA A 271 -12.01 -12.01 -1.72
CA ALA A 271 -12.39 -13.29 -1.11
C ALA A 271 -13.59 -13.95 -1.82
N ALA A 272 -14.36 -13.18 -2.59
CA ALA A 272 -15.50 -13.63 -3.37
C ALA A 272 -15.62 -12.84 -4.68
N ALA A 273 -16.52 -13.28 -5.56
CA ALA A 273 -16.84 -12.54 -6.77
C ALA A 273 -17.30 -11.12 -6.45
N VAL A 274 -16.84 -10.15 -7.25
CA VAL A 274 -17.20 -8.74 -7.11
C VAL A 274 -18.68 -8.55 -7.45
N THR A 275 -19.44 -7.92 -6.56
CA THR A 275 -20.81 -7.47 -6.85
C THR A 275 -20.80 -6.10 -7.52
N ASN A 276 -21.64 -5.89 -8.54
CA ASN A 276 -21.70 -4.64 -9.31
C ASN A 276 -20.33 -4.20 -9.87
N PRO A 277 -19.65 -5.06 -10.65
CA PRO A 277 -18.27 -4.84 -11.09
C PRO A 277 -18.09 -3.52 -11.86
N ARG A 278 -19.12 -3.05 -12.60
CA ARG A 278 -19.08 -1.74 -13.25
C ARG A 278 -18.96 -0.59 -12.26
N VAL A 279 -19.75 -0.61 -11.19
CA VAL A 279 -19.73 0.43 -10.15
C VAL A 279 -18.38 0.41 -9.43
N LEU A 280 -17.84 -0.78 -9.16
CA LEU A 280 -16.52 -0.90 -8.56
C LEU A 280 -15.42 -0.40 -9.51
N ALA A 281 -15.46 -0.76 -10.80
CA ALA A 281 -14.49 -0.29 -11.80
C ALA A 281 -14.46 1.24 -11.89
N GLU A 282 -15.62 1.89 -11.91
CA GLU A 282 -15.71 3.36 -11.89
C GLU A 282 -15.12 3.96 -10.60
N ALA A 283 -15.38 3.35 -9.45
CA ALA A 283 -14.83 3.79 -8.17
C ALA A 283 -13.31 3.55 -8.05
N MET A 284 -12.80 2.46 -8.63
CA MET A 284 -11.38 2.15 -8.68
C MET A 284 -10.65 3.12 -9.62
N TYR A 285 -11.20 3.38 -10.81
CA TYR A 285 -10.66 4.38 -11.74
C TYR A 285 -10.63 5.78 -11.13
N ALA A 286 -11.68 6.14 -10.38
CA ALA A 286 -11.75 7.39 -9.62
C ALA A 286 -10.64 7.56 -8.59
N PHE A 287 -10.16 6.45 -8.01
CA PHE A 287 -9.15 6.42 -6.96
C PHE A 287 -7.73 6.25 -7.52
N CYS A 288 -7.58 5.56 -8.65
CA CYS A 288 -6.30 5.25 -9.26
C CYS A 288 -6.46 5.30 -10.79
N PRO A 289 -6.36 6.50 -11.40
CA PRO A 289 -6.60 6.64 -12.85
C PRO A 289 -5.67 5.79 -13.71
N ASP A 290 -4.41 5.67 -13.31
CA ASP A 290 -3.37 4.93 -14.06
C ASP A 290 -3.71 3.46 -14.26
N MET A 291 -4.52 2.86 -13.37
CA MET A 291 -4.98 1.48 -13.55
C MET A 291 -5.76 1.28 -14.87
N VAL A 292 -6.37 2.35 -15.39
CA VAL A 292 -7.08 2.34 -16.69
C VAL A 292 -6.24 3.07 -17.72
N ASP A 293 -5.81 4.30 -17.44
CA ASP A 293 -5.14 5.17 -18.43
C ASP A 293 -3.81 4.58 -18.91
N GLN A 294 -3.14 3.80 -18.06
CA GLN A 294 -1.88 3.11 -18.37
C GLN A 294 -1.98 1.58 -18.29
N GLY A 295 -3.06 1.06 -17.70
CA GLY A 295 -3.31 -0.37 -17.51
C GLY A 295 -4.39 -0.93 -18.43
N ALA A 296 -5.60 -1.09 -17.89
CA ALA A 296 -6.70 -1.79 -18.53
C ALA A 296 -7.15 -1.18 -19.87
N GLY A 297 -6.88 0.11 -20.11
CA GLY A 297 -7.28 0.83 -21.32
C GLY A 297 -8.63 1.52 -21.20
N THR A 298 -9.65 0.83 -20.68
CA THR A 298 -11.00 1.38 -20.46
C THR A 298 -11.65 0.88 -19.17
N VAL A 299 -12.67 1.61 -18.69
CA VAL A 299 -13.49 1.17 -17.54
C VAL A 299 -14.30 -0.08 -17.89
N GLU A 300 -14.70 -0.24 -19.16
CA GLU A 300 -15.36 -1.43 -19.68
C GLU A 300 -14.46 -2.66 -19.60
N GLU A 301 -13.18 -2.54 -19.98
CA GLU A 301 -12.20 -3.63 -19.88
C GLU A 301 -11.90 -3.96 -18.42
N LEU A 302 -11.72 -2.96 -17.55
CA LEU A 302 -11.58 -3.16 -16.11
C LEU A 302 -12.79 -3.87 -15.51
N THR A 303 -14.00 -3.50 -15.92
CA THR A 303 -15.25 -4.17 -15.48
C THR A 303 -15.21 -5.66 -15.87
N ALA A 304 -14.86 -5.94 -17.12
CA ALA A 304 -14.79 -7.31 -17.64
C ALA A 304 -13.70 -8.14 -16.95
N ASP A 305 -12.60 -7.51 -16.52
CA ASP A 305 -11.57 -8.15 -15.69
C ASP A 305 -12.09 -8.49 -14.28
N LEU A 306 -12.81 -7.57 -13.63
CA LEU A 306 -13.42 -7.81 -12.31
C LEU A 306 -14.51 -8.89 -12.33
N GLU A 307 -15.15 -9.13 -13.49
CA GLU A 307 -16.11 -10.23 -13.68
C GLU A 307 -15.43 -11.60 -13.81
N ARG A 308 -14.23 -11.64 -14.39
CA ARG A 308 -13.50 -12.88 -14.68
C ARG A 308 -12.51 -13.26 -13.60
N ARG A 309 -11.95 -12.28 -12.90
CA ARG A 309 -10.83 -12.45 -11.97
C ARG A 309 -11.18 -11.86 -10.61
N SER A 310 -10.57 -12.41 -9.57
CA SER A 310 -10.68 -11.88 -8.21
C SER A 310 -9.50 -10.99 -7.83
N ASP A 311 -8.50 -10.79 -8.70
CA ASP A 311 -7.30 -10.02 -8.39
C ASP A 311 -7.43 -8.55 -8.79
N PHE A 312 -6.92 -7.64 -7.95
CA PHE A 312 -6.78 -6.22 -8.24
C PHE A 312 -5.33 -5.76 -8.14
N TYR A 313 -5.02 -4.69 -8.88
CA TYR A 313 -3.73 -4.00 -8.84
C TYR A 313 -3.96 -2.49 -8.98
N PHE A 314 -3.52 -1.73 -7.97
CA PHE A 314 -3.44 -0.27 -7.98
C PHE A 314 -1.99 0.12 -8.15
N TRP A 315 -1.75 1.14 -8.98
CA TRP A 315 -0.43 1.74 -9.18
C TRP A 315 -0.60 3.21 -9.53
N TRP A 316 0.20 4.08 -8.91
CA TRP A 316 0.16 5.52 -9.15
C TRP A 316 1.54 6.00 -9.64
N ASP A 317 1.61 6.51 -10.87
CA ASP A 317 2.83 7.04 -11.50
C ASP A 317 2.80 8.56 -11.66
#